data_AF-A0AAD9BV72-F1
#
_entry.id   AF-A0AAD9BV72-F1
#
_cell.length_a   1.000
_cell.length_b   1.000
_cell.length_c   1.000
_cell.angle_alpha   90.00
_cell.angle_beta   90.00
_cell.angle_gamma   90.00
#
_symmetry.space_group_name_H-M   'P 1'
#
loop_
_entity.id
_entity.type
_entity.pdbx_description
1 polymer ?
#
loop_
_entity_poly.entity_id
_entity_poly.type
_entity_poly.pdbx_seq_one_letter_code
_entity_poly.pdbx_strand_id
1 'polypeptide(L)'
;MSSSPVIQFGMVTLFVASFPLAPLFALLNNIIEIRLDAKKFVMGLRRPIAAKAKDIGIWYNLLRGLSKVAVIVNAFVISFTSDFIPRLVYQYMYSLDGTMHGFVNHTLSYFNVSDFQPGTDPLQPMHLGYKVEICRYKDYREPPSSSSQYELSKEFWAVLAARLAFVVVFQNVVMLMSDFVDWLIPDIPKDISLQMHKEKILMVELFMKEEQGKRLAARDNHNQDNCNSPSSATQTPPQPRSRTATHAVGWENKHKQPEENPAPIYKL
;
A
#
# COMPACT_ATOMS: atom_id res chain seq x y z
N MET A 1 -16.83 -4.52 1.96
CA MET A 1 -16.04 -3.56 1.15
C MET A 1 -15.66 -4.31 -0.13
N SER A 2 -16.08 -3.84 -1.30
CA SER A 2 -15.72 -4.46 -2.58
C SER A 2 -14.20 -4.43 -2.75
N SER A 3 -13.62 -5.51 -3.30
CA SER A 3 -12.20 -5.59 -3.66
C SER A 3 -11.87 -4.79 -4.93
N SER A 4 -12.89 -4.36 -5.67
CA SER A 4 -12.78 -3.66 -6.95
C SER A 4 -11.88 -2.42 -6.93
N PRO A 5 -11.96 -1.52 -5.94
CA PRO A 5 -11.15 -0.29 -5.95
C PRO A 5 -9.65 -0.57 -5.81
N VAL A 6 -9.28 -1.61 -5.06
CA VAL A 6 -7.87 -1.99 -4.84
C VAL A 6 -7.29 -2.63 -6.09
N ILE A 7 -8.06 -3.48 -6.78
CA ILE A 7 -7.65 -4.07 -8.06
C ILE A 7 -7.50 -2.96 -9.11
N GLN A 8 -8.44 -2.03 -9.19
CA GLN A 8 -8.37 -0.90 -10.10
C GLN A 8 -7.16 0.00 -9.81
N PHE A 9 -6.90 0.30 -8.54
CA PHE A 9 -5.69 1.01 -8.12
C PHE A 9 -4.42 0.28 -8.56
N GLY A 10 -4.38 -1.05 -8.40
CA GLY A 10 -3.28 -1.88 -8.89
C GLY A 10 -3.08 -1.78 -10.40
N MET A 11 -4.15 -1.90 -11.19
CA MET A 11 -4.08 -1.79 -12.65
C MET A 11 -3.58 -0.41 -13.10
N VAL A 12 -4.03 0.65 -12.45
CA VAL A 12 -3.58 2.01 -12.77
C VAL A 12 -2.11 2.18 -12.43
N THR A 13 -1.70 1.79 -11.23
CA THR A 13 -0.34 2.03 -10.74
C THR A 13 0.71 1.14 -11.40
N LEU A 14 0.41 -0.13 -11.68
CA LEU A 14 1.35 -1.09 -12.28
C LEU A 14 1.62 -0.85 -13.76
N PHE A 15 0.67 -0.25 -14.49
CA PHE A 15 0.73 -0.13 -15.96
C PHE A 15 0.77 1.32 -16.47
N VAL A 16 0.93 2.30 -15.59
CA VAL A 16 0.93 3.72 -15.98
C VAL A 16 2.05 4.06 -16.98
N ALA A 17 3.21 3.41 -16.88
CA ALA A 17 4.33 3.65 -17.80
C ALA A 17 4.03 3.19 -19.24
N SER A 18 3.20 2.15 -19.40
CA SER A 18 2.79 1.64 -20.71
C SER A 18 1.56 2.34 -21.25
N PHE A 19 0.64 2.74 -20.36
CA PHE A 19 -0.66 3.30 -20.76
C PHE A 19 -1.03 4.55 -19.94
N PRO A 20 -0.67 5.76 -20.43
CA PRO A 20 -0.87 7.00 -19.68
C PRO A 20 -2.35 7.41 -19.51
N LEU A 21 -3.26 6.83 -20.31
CA LEU A 21 -4.72 7.08 -20.23
C LEU A 21 -5.44 6.20 -19.18
N ALA A 22 -4.75 5.24 -18.55
CA ALA A 22 -5.35 4.37 -17.53
C ALA A 22 -6.03 5.14 -16.38
N PRO A 23 -5.44 6.23 -15.82
CA PRO A 23 -6.08 6.99 -14.75
C PRO A 23 -7.40 7.65 -15.16
N LEU A 24 -7.55 8.03 -16.44
CA LEU A 24 -8.79 8.62 -16.95
C LEU A 24 -9.93 7.59 -16.93
N PHE A 25 -9.67 6.37 -17.39
CA PHE A 25 -10.69 5.31 -17.34
C PHE A 25 -11.01 4.89 -15.92
N ALA A 26 -10.01 4.87 -15.03
CA ALA A 26 -10.24 4.64 -13.62
C ALA A 26 -11.12 5.73 -12.99
N LEU A 27 -10.92 7.00 -13.35
CA LEU A 27 -11.75 8.09 -12.86
C LEU A 27 -13.21 7.94 -13.33
N LEU A 28 -13.42 7.64 -14.62
CA LEU A 28 -14.76 7.40 -15.17
C LEU A 28 -15.44 6.21 -14.49
N ASN A 29 -14.71 5.12 -14.27
CA ASN A 29 -15.24 3.95 -13.56
C ASN A 29 -15.62 4.30 -12.11
N ASN A 30 -14.76 5.02 -11.39
CA ASN A 30 -15.02 5.46 -10.02
C ASN A 30 -16.27 6.34 -9.91
N ILE A 31 -16.50 7.25 -10.86
CA ILE A 31 -17.70 8.12 -10.88
C ILE A 31 -18.97 7.29 -11.01
N ILE A 32 -18.97 6.29 -11.90
CA ILE A 32 -20.10 5.39 -12.11
C ILE A 32 -20.28 4.47 -10.90
N GLU A 33 -19.19 3.90 -10.37
CA GLU A 33 -19.18 2.98 -9.24
C GLU A 33 -19.79 3.63 -7.99
N ILE A 34 -19.42 4.87 -7.65
CA ILE A 34 -20.01 5.59 -6.51
C ILE A 34 -21.54 5.68 -6.60
N ARG A 35 -22.07 5.93 -7.81
CA ARG A 35 -23.53 6.05 -8.03
C ARG A 35 -24.21 4.69 -7.99
N LEU A 36 -23.61 3.66 -8.57
CA LEU A 36 -24.14 2.30 -8.58
C LEU A 36 -24.12 1.70 -7.17
N ASP A 37 -23.06 1.90 -6.40
CA ASP A 37 -22.96 1.44 -5.02
C ASP A 37 -23.98 2.13 -4.12
N ALA A 38 -24.19 3.45 -4.28
CA ALA A 38 -25.24 4.16 -3.56
C ALA A 38 -26.64 3.60 -3.88
N LYS A 39 -26.94 3.37 -5.17
CA LYS A 39 -28.21 2.74 -5.60
C LYS A 39 -28.36 1.33 -5.01
N LYS A 40 -27.29 0.54 -5.00
CA LYS A 40 -27.27 -0.81 -4.44
C LYS A 40 -27.54 -0.80 -2.93
N PHE A 41 -26.95 0.12 -2.17
CA PHE A 41 -27.19 0.23 -0.73
C PHE A 41 -28.61 0.70 -0.38
N VAL A 42 -29.20 1.59 -1.20
CA VAL A 42 -30.53 2.14 -0.92
C VAL A 42 -31.66 1.21 -1.40
N MET A 43 -31.51 0.60 -2.58
CA MET A 43 -32.59 -0.17 -3.23
C MET A 43 -32.37 -1.68 -3.22
N GLY A 44 -31.11 -2.15 -3.14
CA GLY A 44 -30.77 -3.56 -3.38
C GLY A 44 -30.35 -4.35 -2.15
N LEU A 45 -30.10 -3.72 -1.00
CA LEU A 45 -29.58 -4.36 0.20
C LEU A 45 -30.42 -4.01 1.43
N ARG A 46 -30.56 -4.96 2.35
CA ARG A 46 -31.11 -4.70 3.69
C ARG A 46 -30.12 -3.84 4.48
N ARG A 47 -30.65 -2.94 5.32
CA ARG A 47 -29.85 -2.03 6.15
C ARG A 47 -28.80 -2.80 6.98
N PRO A 48 -27.49 -2.52 6.81
CA PRO A 48 -26.45 -3.14 7.60
C PRO A 48 -26.40 -2.57 9.03
N ILE A 49 -25.86 -3.37 9.96
CA ILE A 49 -25.63 -2.93 11.34
C ILE A 49 -24.45 -1.95 11.36
N ALA A 50 -24.61 -0.83 12.05
CA ALA A 50 -23.58 0.18 12.16
C ALA A 50 -22.41 -0.34 13.01
N ALA A 51 -21.23 -0.47 12.40
CA ALA A 51 -19.97 -0.76 13.07
C ALA A 51 -19.09 0.50 13.06
N LYS A 52 -18.41 0.79 14.17
CA LYS A 52 -17.40 1.86 14.23
C LYS A 52 -16.04 1.28 13.86
N ALA A 53 -15.40 1.85 12.84
CA ALA A 53 -14.03 1.55 12.47
C ALA A 53 -13.24 2.87 12.42
N LYS A 54 -12.03 2.87 13.00
CA LYS A 54 -11.14 4.03 13.00
C LYS A 54 -10.44 4.20 11.64
N ASP A 55 -10.08 3.08 11.01
CA ASP A 55 -9.26 3.01 9.80
C ASP A 55 -9.82 1.97 8.81
N ILE A 56 -9.35 2.01 7.56
CA ILE A 56 -9.68 1.01 6.53
C ILE A 56 -9.08 -0.38 6.81
N GLY A 57 -8.18 -0.50 7.79
CA GLY A 57 -7.56 -1.76 8.22
C GLY A 57 -6.47 -2.27 7.27
N ILE A 58 -6.46 -3.59 7.02
CA ILE A 58 -5.43 -4.28 6.22
C ILE A 58 -5.27 -3.72 4.80
N TRP A 59 -6.33 -3.14 4.25
CA TRP A 59 -6.32 -2.52 2.93
C TRP A 59 -5.29 -1.40 2.81
N TYR A 60 -5.01 -0.65 3.87
CA TYR A 60 -3.96 0.37 3.87
C TYR A 60 -2.58 -0.24 3.60
N ASN A 61 -2.23 -1.30 4.34
CA ASN A 61 -0.95 -1.99 4.17
C ASN A 61 -0.83 -2.61 2.77
N LEU A 62 -1.93 -3.13 2.22
CA LEU A 62 -1.96 -3.67 0.86
C LEU A 62 -1.72 -2.58 -0.18
N LEU A 63 -2.41 -1.43 -0.08
CA LEU A 63 -2.22 -0.30 -1.01
C LEU A 63 -0.80 0.26 -0.92
N ARG A 64 -0.24 0.35 0.30
CA ARG A 64 1.16 0.78 0.50
C ARG A 64 2.15 -0.21 -0.11
N GLY A 65 1.94 -1.51 0.10
CA GLY A 65 2.77 -2.56 -0.51
C GLY A 65 2.69 -2.53 -2.04
N LEU A 66 1.47 -2.41 -2.58
CA LEU A 66 1.23 -2.36 -4.02
C LEU A 66 1.88 -1.14 -4.67
N SER A 67 1.86 0.01 -4.00
CA SER A 67 2.53 1.23 -4.47
C SER A 67 4.05 1.02 -4.61
N LYS A 68 4.68 0.36 -3.63
CA LYS A 68 6.13 0.05 -3.69
C LYS A 68 6.45 -0.95 -4.80
N VAL A 69 5.63 -1.99 -4.97
CA VAL A 69 5.80 -2.96 -6.06
C VAL A 69 5.59 -2.30 -7.42
N ALA A 70 4.66 -1.35 -7.53
CA ALA A 70 4.41 -0.62 -8.76
C ALA A 70 5.62 0.17 -9.25
N VAL A 71 6.41 0.76 -8.35
CA VAL A 71 7.67 1.43 -8.71
C VAL A 71 8.63 0.45 -9.40
N ILE A 72 8.78 -0.74 -8.83
CA ILE A 72 9.67 -1.79 -9.37
C ILE A 72 9.18 -2.23 -10.75
N VAL A 73 7.89 -2.57 -10.88
CA VAL A 73 7.32 -3.06 -12.14
C VAL A 73 7.44 -2.01 -13.25
N ASN A 74 7.12 -0.74 -12.96
CA ASN A 74 7.26 0.32 -13.95
C ASN A 74 8.73 0.54 -14.37
N ALA A 75 9.69 0.38 -13.47
CA ALA A 75 11.12 0.46 -13.80
C ALA A 75 11.52 -0.65 -14.80
N PHE A 76 11.04 -1.88 -14.58
CA PHE A 76 11.26 -3.00 -15.49
C PHE A 76 10.56 -2.79 -16.85
N VAL A 77 9.33 -2.29 -16.85
CA VAL A 77 8.59 -1.96 -18.07
C VAL A 77 9.36 -0.93 -18.91
N ILE A 78 9.83 0.14 -18.28
CA ILE A 78 10.58 1.19 -18.99
C ILE A 78 11.93 0.67 -19.50
N SER A 79 12.64 -0.17 -18.74
CA SER A 79 13.96 -0.64 -19.14
C SER A 79 13.94 -1.77 -20.17
N PHE A 80 13.05 -2.76 -20.03
CA PHE A 80 13.04 -3.96 -20.84
C PHE A 80 12.06 -3.92 -22.00
N THR A 81 10.89 -3.30 -21.82
CA THR A 81 9.85 -3.26 -22.86
C THR A 81 10.02 -2.06 -23.79
N SER A 82 10.52 -0.93 -23.27
CA SER A 82 10.76 0.26 -24.10
C SER A 82 12.10 0.18 -24.84
N ASP A 83 12.16 0.80 -26.02
CA ASP A 83 13.41 1.07 -26.73
C ASP A 83 14.17 2.27 -26.14
N PHE A 84 13.73 2.83 -25.00
CA PHE A 84 14.37 3.98 -24.38
C PHE A 84 15.86 3.75 -24.06
N ILE A 85 16.19 2.68 -23.33
CA ILE A 85 17.58 2.39 -22.92
C ILE A 85 18.49 2.08 -24.11
N PRO A 86 18.13 1.20 -25.05
CA PRO A 86 18.95 0.95 -26.23
C PRO A 86 19.21 2.21 -27.08
N ARG A 87 18.21 3.07 -27.25
CA ARG A 87 18.36 4.33 -27.98
C ARG A 87 19.31 5.28 -27.27
N LEU A 88 19.20 5.38 -25.94
CA LEU A 88 20.10 6.20 -25.13
C LEU A 88 21.54 5.70 -25.22
N VAL A 89 21.76 4.39 -25.07
CA VAL A 89 23.08 3.77 -25.18
C VAL A 89 23.68 4.01 -26.57
N TYR A 90 22.90 3.81 -27.63
CA TYR A 90 23.34 4.10 -29.00
C TYR A 90 23.76 5.57 -29.17
N GLN A 91 22.91 6.49 -28.73
CA GLN A 91 23.14 7.93 -28.88
C GLN A 91 24.39 8.41 -28.14
N TYR A 92 24.66 7.88 -26.95
CA TYR A 92 25.78 8.30 -26.12
C TYR A 92 27.09 7.55 -26.39
N MET A 93 27.04 6.27 -26.75
CA MET A 93 28.26 5.44 -26.89
C MET A 93 28.67 5.19 -28.35
N TYR A 94 27.72 5.20 -29.29
CA TYR A 94 27.97 4.76 -30.67
C TYR A 94 27.74 5.87 -31.72
N SER A 95 26.88 6.85 -31.44
CA SER A 95 26.62 7.96 -32.35
C SER A 95 27.68 9.04 -32.24
N LEU A 96 28.44 9.26 -33.32
CA LEU A 96 29.45 10.32 -33.41
C LEU A 96 28.81 11.72 -33.34
N ASP A 97 27.64 11.89 -33.96
CA ASP A 97 26.95 13.18 -34.07
C ASP A 97 25.89 13.38 -32.97
N GLY A 98 25.70 12.39 -32.08
CA GLY A 98 24.63 12.39 -31.10
C GLY A 98 23.22 12.28 -31.71
N THR A 99 23.12 11.93 -32.99
CA THR A 99 21.86 11.74 -33.71
C THR A 99 21.41 10.28 -33.68
N MET A 100 20.13 10.03 -33.98
CA MET A 100 19.56 8.68 -34.09
C MET A 100 19.75 8.06 -35.48
N HIS A 101 20.54 8.69 -36.36
CA HIS A 101 20.84 8.13 -37.67
C HIS A 101 21.59 6.81 -37.53
N GLY A 102 21.14 5.78 -38.26
CA GLY A 102 21.75 4.44 -38.21
C GLY A 102 21.30 3.54 -37.06
N PHE A 103 20.47 4.02 -36.12
CA PHE A 103 20.04 3.22 -34.95
C PHE A 103 19.40 1.88 -35.34
N VAL A 104 18.50 1.89 -36.33
CA VAL A 104 17.85 0.65 -36.81
C VAL A 104 18.88 -0.29 -37.44
N ASN A 105 19.86 0.24 -38.16
CA ASN A 105 20.92 -0.57 -38.78
C ASN A 105 21.83 -1.22 -37.72
N HIS A 106 22.10 -0.51 -36.62
CA HIS A 106 22.88 -1.02 -35.49
C HIS A 106 22.10 -2.04 -34.64
N THR A 107 20.79 -1.88 -34.48
CA THR A 107 19.98 -2.77 -33.63
C THR A 107 19.64 -4.11 -34.31
N LEU A 108 19.93 -4.23 -35.61
CA LEU A 108 19.56 -5.39 -36.41
C LEU A 108 20.77 -6.29 -36.68
N SER A 109 20.72 -7.52 -36.16
CA SER A 109 21.68 -8.58 -36.43
C SER A 109 21.44 -9.24 -37.79
N TYR A 110 22.51 -9.71 -38.42
CA TYR A 110 22.47 -10.42 -39.71
C TYR A 110 22.38 -11.94 -39.49
N PHE A 111 21.53 -12.62 -40.27
CA PHE A 111 21.40 -14.07 -40.27
C PHE A 111 21.47 -14.60 -41.69
N ASN A 112 22.32 -15.61 -41.92
CA ASN A 112 22.38 -16.30 -43.21
C ASN A 112 21.26 -17.34 -43.27
N VAL A 113 20.40 -17.23 -44.29
CA VAL A 113 19.26 -18.14 -44.50
C VAL A 113 19.72 -19.58 -44.73
N SER A 114 20.97 -19.81 -45.11
CA SER A 114 21.51 -21.16 -45.29
C SER A 114 21.73 -21.91 -43.96
N ASP A 115 21.73 -21.21 -42.82
CA ASP A 115 22.01 -21.77 -41.50
C ASP A 115 20.73 -22.17 -40.73
N PHE A 116 19.58 -22.22 -41.40
CA PHE A 116 18.35 -22.76 -40.80
C PHE A 116 18.51 -24.24 -40.45
N GLN A 117 17.94 -24.65 -39.32
CA GLN A 117 17.88 -26.07 -38.99
C GLN A 117 16.98 -26.79 -40.00
N PRO A 118 17.31 -28.04 -40.41
CA PRO A 118 16.51 -28.78 -41.37
C PRO A 118 15.03 -28.83 -40.97
N GLY A 119 14.13 -28.35 -41.85
CA GLY A 119 12.67 -28.33 -41.62
C GLY A 119 12.13 -27.12 -40.84
N THR A 120 12.98 -26.13 -40.52
CA THR A 120 12.56 -24.83 -39.94
C THR A 120 12.59 -23.68 -40.93
N ASP A 121 12.93 -23.96 -42.19
CA ASP A 121 12.95 -23.00 -43.27
C ASP A 121 11.55 -22.49 -43.62
N PRO A 122 11.42 -21.26 -44.14
CA PRO A 122 10.13 -20.69 -44.48
C PRO A 122 9.45 -21.49 -45.61
N LEU A 123 8.18 -21.87 -45.41
CA LEU A 123 7.35 -22.60 -46.39
C LEU A 123 7.29 -21.95 -47.78
N GLN A 124 7.49 -20.62 -47.85
CA GLN A 124 7.52 -19.84 -49.09
C GLN A 124 8.79 -18.96 -49.15
N PRO A 125 9.95 -19.51 -49.53
CA PRO A 125 11.21 -18.77 -49.54
C PRO A 125 11.29 -17.68 -50.63
N MET A 126 10.39 -17.73 -51.62
CA MET A 126 10.29 -16.79 -52.74
C MET A 126 9.08 -15.85 -52.62
N HIS A 127 8.51 -15.67 -51.42
CA HIS A 127 7.30 -14.85 -51.22
C HIS A 127 7.44 -13.42 -51.79
N LEU A 128 8.67 -12.87 -51.76
CA LEU A 128 8.97 -11.52 -52.23
C LEU A 128 9.34 -11.45 -53.73
N GLY A 129 9.23 -12.56 -54.46
CA GLY A 129 9.59 -12.65 -55.88
C GLY A 129 11.09 -12.91 -56.17
N TYR A 130 11.92 -12.99 -55.12
CA TYR A 130 13.34 -13.31 -55.22
C TYR A 130 13.81 -14.08 -53.99
N LYS A 131 14.96 -14.77 -54.11
CA LYS A 131 15.54 -15.56 -53.04
C LYS A 131 16.31 -14.64 -52.09
N VAL A 132 15.95 -14.66 -50.82
CA VAL A 132 16.65 -13.91 -49.77
C VAL A 132 17.81 -14.75 -49.25
N GLU A 133 19.04 -14.20 -49.32
CA GLU A 133 20.24 -14.88 -48.81
C GLU A 133 20.53 -14.53 -47.35
N ILE A 134 20.31 -13.26 -46.99
CA ILE A 134 20.56 -12.74 -45.64
C ILE A 134 19.29 -12.05 -45.14
N CYS A 135 18.84 -12.43 -43.95
CA CYS A 135 17.75 -11.74 -43.26
C CYS A 135 18.28 -11.03 -42.02
N ARG A 136 17.48 -10.09 -41.49
CA ARG A 136 17.84 -9.28 -40.32
C ARG A 136 16.78 -9.41 -39.25
N TYR A 137 17.22 -9.52 -38.00
CA TYR A 137 16.34 -9.67 -36.85
C TYR A 137 16.80 -8.78 -35.69
N LYS A 138 15.86 -8.41 -34.82
CA LYS A 138 16.11 -7.51 -33.69
C LYS A 138 16.79 -8.28 -32.56
N ASP A 139 18.12 -8.27 -32.56
CA ASP A 139 18.96 -8.81 -31.49
C ASP A 139 20.37 -8.20 -31.60
N TYR A 140 21.20 -8.40 -30.58
CA TYR A 140 22.61 -7.97 -30.56
C TYR A 140 23.54 -9.18 -30.61
N ARG A 141 23.76 -9.70 -31.82
CA ARG A 141 24.60 -10.88 -32.08
C ARG A 141 25.64 -10.60 -33.13
N GLU A 142 26.74 -11.31 -33.01
CA GLU A 142 27.84 -11.21 -33.95
C GLU A 142 27.43 -11.72 -35.34
N PRO A 143 27.90 -11.05 -36.42
CA PRO A 143 27.51 -11.39 -37.79
C PRO A 143 28.07 -12.75 -38.22
N PRO A 144 27.50 -13.35 -39.28
CA PRO A 144 27.93 -14.66 -39.78
C PRO A 144 29.36 -14.69 -40.34
N SER A 145 29.96 -13.54 -40.63
CA SER A 145 31.35 -13.43 -41.10
C SER A 145 32.38 -13.39 -39.96
N SER A 146 31.95 -13.32 -38.70
CA SER A 146 32.82 -13.24 -37.53
C SER A 146 33.26 -14.64 -37.04
N SER A 147 34.33 -14.70 -36.23
CA SER A 147 34.82 -15.96 -35.64
C SER A 147 33.86 -16.58 -34.62
N SER A 148 33.01 -15.76 -33.99
CA SER A 148 32.03 -16.15 -32.97
C SER A 148 30.61 -15.96 -33.51
N GLN A 149 30.33 -16.60 -34.65
CA GLN A 149 29.08 -16.48 -35.39
C GLN A 149 27.84 -16.71 -34.50
N TYR A 150 26.89 -15.78 -34.56
CA TYR A 150 25.61 -15.81 -33.84
C TYR A 150 25.70 -15.79 -32.30
N GLU A 151 26.88 -15.62 -31.72
CA GLU A 151 27.03 -15.41 -30.28
C GLU A 151 26.57 -14.00 -29.87
N LEU A 152 26.26 -13.84 -28.57
CA LEU A 152 25.86 -12.55 -28.01
C LEU A 152 27.02 -11.56 -28.07
N SER A 153 26.79 -10.40 -28.69
CA SER A 153 27.82 -9.38 -28.84
C SER A 153 28.08 -8.64 -27.52
N LYS A 154 29.20 -7.91 -27.44
CA LYS A 154 29.51 -7.01 -26.32
C LYS A 154 28.43 -5.92 -26.16
N GLU A 155 27.81 -5.52 -27.26
CA GLU A 155 26.71 -4.54 -27.29
C GLU A 155 25.50 -5.03 -26.47
N PHE A 156 25.18 -6.33 -26.57
CA PHE A 156 24.11 -6.95 -25.78
C PHE A 156 24.34 -6.74 -24.28
N TRP A 157 25.55 -7.05 -23.82
CA TRP A 157 25.92 -6.93 -22.40
C TRP A 157 25.97 -5.48 -21.94
N ALA A 158 26.43 -4.55 -22.78
CA ALA A 158 26.43 -3.13 -22.48
C ALA A 158 24.99 -2.61 -22.31
N VAL A 159 24.09 -2.95 -23.22
CA VAL A 159 22.67 -2.55 -23.14
C VAL A 159 21.99 -3.22 -21.93
N LEU A 160 22.28 -4.50 -21.66
CA LEU A 160 21.74 -5.19 -20.49
C LEU A 160 22.21 -4.56 -19.17
N ALA A 161 23.50 -4.25 -19.06
CA ALA A 161 24.05 -3.55 -17.90
C ALA A 161 23.40 -2.18 -17.70
N ALA A 162 23.23 -1.41 -18.78
CA ALA A 162 22.54 -0.12 -18.74
C ALA A 162 21.06 -0.25 -18.31
N ARG A 163 20.35 -1.30 -18.76
CA ARG A 163 18.98 -1.58 -18.33
C ARG A 163 18.89 -1.84 -16.83
N LEU A 164 19.78 -2.69 -16.30
CA LEU A 164 19.82 -3.01 -14.87
C LEU A 164 20.22 -1.78 -14.03
N ALA A 165 21.23 -1.03 -14.47
CA ALA A 165 21.65 0.20 -13.81
C ALA A 165 20.51 1.23 -13.74
N PHE A 166 19.76 1.39 -14.85
CA PHE A 166 18.58 2.25 -14.87
C PHE A 166 17.53 1.81 -13.85
N VAL A 167 17.22 0.52 -13.75
CA VAL A 167 16.23 0.02 -12.76
C VAL A 167 16.65 0.40 -11.34
N VAL A 168 17.92 0.17 -10.98
CA VAL A 168 18.45 0.51 -9.67
C VAL A 168 18.35 2.02 -9.41
N VAL A 169 18.83 2.85 -10.34
CA VAL A 169 18.78 4.31 -10.17
C VAL A 169 17.34 4.81 -10.07
N PHE A 170 16.47 4.38 -10.98
CA PHE A 170 15.06 4.77 -11.01
C PHE A 170 14.35 4.39 -9.71
N GLN A 171 14.55 3.16 -9.24
CA GLN A 171 13.95 2.69 -7.99
C GLN A 171 14.41 3.53 -6.81
N ASN A 172 15.72 3.76 -6.67
CA ASN A 172 16.24 4.57 -5.56
C ASN A 172 15.70 6.01 -5.61
N VAL A 173 15.70 6.66 -6.78
CA VAL A 173 15.20 8.03 -6.92
C VAL A 173 13.71 8.12 -6.58
N VAL A 174 12.86 7.25 -7.14
CA VAL A 174 11.41 7.31 -6.92
C VAL A 174 11.04 6.93 -5.48
N MET A 175 11.71 5.95 -4.89
CA MET A 175 11.50 5.57 -3.50
C MET A 175 11.91 6.71 -2.56
N LEU A 176 13.07 7.34 -2.78
CA LEU A 176 13.51 8.50 -2.00
C LEU A 176 12.55 9.68 -2.14
N MET A 177 12.03 9.94 -3.34
CA MET A 177 11.05 11.00 -3.54
C MET A 177 9.73 10.69 -2.82
N SER A 178 9.32 9.43 -2.79
CA SER A 178 8.11 9.00 -2.08
C SER A 178 8.29 9.16 -0.56
N ASP A 179 9.43 8.72 -0.03
CA ASP A 179 9.76 8.88 1.40
C ASP A 179 9.92 10.37 1.78
N PHE A 180 10.42 11.20 0.87
CA PHE A 180 10.48 12.66 1.06
C PHE A 180 9.08 13.30 1.11
N VAL A 181 8.15 12.86 0.26
CA VAL A 181 6.76 13.34 0.29
C VAL A 181 6.08 12.93 1.60
N ASP A 182 6.27 11.68 2.03
CA ASP A 182 5.77 11.19 3.32
C ASP A 182 6.37 12.01 4.50
N TRP A 183 7.61 12.48 4.38
CA TRP A 183 8.22 13.37 5.39
C TRP A 183 7.68 14.81 5.34
N LEU A 184 7.39 15.32 4.15
CA LEU A 184 6.95 16.72 3.94
C LEU A 184 5.51 16.95 4.41
N ILE A 185 4.63 15.96 4.24
CA ILE A 185 3.20 16.08 4.55
C ILE A 185 2.96 15.51 5.95
N PRO A 186 2.64 16.34 6.96
CA PRO A 186 2.35 15.84 8.30
C PRO A 186 1.06 15.00 8.30
N ASP A 187 1.12 13.80 8.89
CA ASP A 187 0.00 12.86 8.96
C ASP A 187 -1.28 13.45 9.59
N ILE A 188 -1.14 14.44 10.49
CA ILE A 188 -2.26 15.06 11.20
C ILE A 188 -2.35 16.55 10.83
N PRO A 189 -3.46 17.01 10.24
CA PRO A 189 -3.65 18.43 9.94
C PRO A 189 -3.79 19.27 11.22
N LYS A 190 -3.29 20.51 11.17
CA LYS A 190 -3.23 21.42 12.33
C LYS A 190 -4.60 21.69 12.95
N ASP A 191 -5.63 21.85 12.13
CA ASP A 191 -6.99 22.18 12.60
C ASP A 191 -7.58 21.11 13.52
N ILE A 192 -7.39 19.83 13.15
CA ILE A 192 -7.85 18.70 13.97
C ILE A 192 -7.03 18.60 15.25
N SER A 193 -5.72 18.81 15.17
CA SER A 193 -4.87 18.83 16.37
C SER A 193 -5.30 19.92 17.36
N LEU A 194 -5.71 21.08 16.85
CA LEU A 194 -6.21 22.21 17.64
C LEU A 194 -7.57 21.89 18.27
N GLN A 195 -8.50 21.29 17.51
CA GLN A 195 -9.79 20.85 18.04
C GLN A 195 -9.62 19.80 19.14
N MET A 196 -8.79 18.78 18.90
CA MET A 196 -8.47 17.77 19.91
C MET A 196 -7.81 18.38 21.15
N HIS A 197 -6.97 19.40 21.00
CA HIS A 197 -6.35 20.09 22.12
C HIS A 197 -7.38 20.91 22.92
N LYS A 198 -8.28 21.62 22.23
CA LYS A 198 -9.39 22.37 22.86
C LYS A 198 -10.33 21.44 23.64
N GLU A 199 -10.72 20.32 23.04
CA GLU A 199 -11.55 19.30 23.70
C GLU A 199 -10.85 18.73 24.95
N LYS A 200 -9.53 18.51 24.89
CA LYS A 200 -8.74 18.07 26.04
C LYS A 200 -8.67 19.11 27.15
N ILE A 201 -8.42 20.38 26.82
CA ILE A 201 -8.38 21.46 27.82
C ILE A 201 -9.74 21.59 28.52
N LEU A 202 -10.83 21.64 27.74
CA LEU A 202 -12.18 21.75 28.26
C LEU A 202 -12.53 20.58 29.18
N MET A 203 -12.17 19.35 28.80
CA MET A 203 -12.37 18.16 29.63
C MET A 203 -11.59 18.23 30.96
N VAL A 204 -10.33 18.68 30.94
CA VAL A 204 -9.51 18.83 32.15
C VAL A 204 -10.09 19.91 33.08
N GLU A 205 -10.54 21.05 32.53
CA GLU A 205 -11.15 22.12 33.31
C GLU A 205 -12.42 21.65 34.04
N LEU A 206 -13.30 20.91 33.35
CA LEU A 206 -14.50 20.34 33.94
C LEU A 206 -14.17 19.36 35.07
N PHE A 207 -13.17 18.50 34.87
CA PHE A 207 -12.72 17.55 35.90
C PHE A 207 -12.19 18.26 37.15
N MET A 208 -11.37 19.30 36.97
CA MET A 208 -10.82 20.09 38.08
C MET A 208 -11.92 20.80 38.87
N LYS A 209 -12.93 21.34 38.20
CA LYS A 209 -14.09 21.98 38.85
C LYS A 209 -14.91 20.98 39.67
N GLU A 210 -15.09 19.75 39.17
CA GLU A 210 -15.76 18.69 39.91
C GLU A 210 -14.97 18.28 41.16
N GLU A 211 -13.65 18.09 41.05
CA GLU A 211 -12.74 17.83 42.17
C GLU A 211 -12.82 18.94 43.23
N GLN A 212 -12.75 20.20 42.81
CA GLN A 212 -12.89 21.34 43.72
C GLN A 212 -14.26 21.35 44.42
N GLY A 213 -15.35 21.08 43.69
CA GLY A 213 -16.69 20.97 44.27
C GLY A 213 -16.78 19.87 45.33
N LYS A 214 -16.21 18.68 45.08
CA LYS A 214 -16.16 17.59 46.06
C LYS A 214 -15.32 17.95 47.30
N ARG A 215 -14.19 18.63 47.12
CA ARG A 215 -13.33 19.08 48.24
C ARG A 215 -14.01 20.13 49.11
N LEU A 216 -14.73 21.07 48.52
CA LEU A 216 -15.51 22.07 49.24
C LEU A 216 -16.64 21.40 50.04
N ALA A 217 -17.39 20.47 49.43
CA ALA A 217 -18.44 19.72 50.12
C ALA A 217 -17.91 18.85 51.28
N ALA A 218 -16.74 18.22 51.12
CA ALA A 218 -16.10 17.47 52.21
C ALA A 218 -15.65 18.37 53.37
N ARG A 219 -15.20 19.59 53.06
CA ARG A 219 -14.81 20.58 54.07
C ARG A 219 -16.02 21.14 54.84
N ASP A 220 -17.14 21.36 54.17
CA ASP A 220 -18.39 21.79 54.83
C ASP A 220 -18.97 20.70 55.73
N ASN A 221 -18.98 19.43 55.30
CA ASN A 221 -19.38 18.31 56.16
C ASN A 221 -18.50 18.22 57.42
N HIS A 222 -17.18 18.38 57.30
CA HIS A 222 -16.28 18.35 58.45
C HIS A 222 -16.49 19.55 59.41
N ASN A 223 -16.85 20.73 58.89
CA ASN A 223 -17.19 21.87 59.73
C ASN A 223 -18.56 21.71 60.42
N GLN A 224 -19.51 21.03 59.78
CA GLN A 224 -20.83 20.77 60.35
C GLN A 224 -20.78 19.75 61.49
N ASP A 225 -19.91 18.73 61.39
CA ASP A 225 -19.65 17.79 62.49
C ASP A 225 -18.94 18.46 63.69
N ASN A 226 -18.13 19.51 63.45
CA ASN A 226 -17.41 20.23 64.50
C ASN A 226 -18.29 21.26 65.25
N CYS A 227 -19.44 21.64 64.69
CA CYS A 227 -20.42 22.54 65.32
C CYS A 227 -21.50 21.81 66.14
N ASN A 228 -21.54 20.47 66.11
CA ASN A 228 -22.43 19.64 66.91
C ASN A 228 -21.66 18.89 68.01
N SER A 229 -20.98 19.63 68.90
CA SER A 229 -20.49 19.08 70.17
C SER A 229 -21.33 19.61 71.33
N PRO A 230 -22.22 18.81 71.96
CA PRO A 230 -22.71 19.10 73.29
C PRO A 230 -21.80 18.49 74.35
N SER A 231 -21.47 19.31 75.35
CA SER A 231 -20.74 18.94 76.57
C SER A 231 -21.53 17.94 77.43
N SER A 232 -20.90 16.80 77.74
CA SER A 232 -20.97 15.96 78.95
C SER A 232 -22.26 15.89 79.80
N ALA A 233 -22.83 14.69 79.96
CA ALA A 233 -23.06 14.06 81.28
C ALA A 233 -23.46 12.57 81.18
N THR A 234 -22.75 11.79 82.00
CA THR A 234 -22.77 10.37 82.37
C THR A 234 -24.14 9.73 82.64
N GLN A 235 -24.38 8.50 82.13
CA GLN A 235 -25.01 7.36 82.84
C GLN A 235 -24.94 6.05 82.00
N THR A 236 -24.69 4.91 82.66
CA THR A 236 -24.50 3.52 82.17
C THR A 236 -25.27 2.56 83.12
N PRO A 237 -25.44 1.22 82.90
CA PRO A 237 -25.70 0.34 81.73
C PRO A 237 -26.92 -0.63 82.03
N PRO A 238 -27.24 -1.80 81.37
CA PRO A 238 -26.40 -3.02 81.21
C PRO A 238 -26.51 -3.83 79.88
N GLN A 239 -25.54 -4.74 79.68
CA GLN A 239 -25.35 -5.78 78.63
C GLN A 239 -26.18 -7.09 78.90
N PRO A 240 -26.02 -8.28 78.22
CA PRO A 240 -25.53 -8.69 76.88
C PRO A 240 -26.38 -9.83 76.18
N ARG A 241 -26.11 -10.19 74.91
CA ARG A 241 -26.00 -11.62 74.49
C ARG A 241 -25.36 -11.86 73.10
N SER A 242 -24.22 -12.53 73.16
CA SER A 242 -23.53 -13.43 72.20
C SER A 242 -24.45 -14.45 71.49
N ARG A 243 -24.13 -15.16 70.39
CA ARG A 243 -23.07 -15.27 69.36
C ARG A 243 -23.40 -16.51 68.48
N THR A 244 -23.15 -16.49 67.17
CA THR A 244 -22.79 -17.67 66.33
C THR A 244 -22.25 -17.12 64.98
N ALA A 245 -20.94 -17.18 64.67
CA ALA A 245 -20.23 -18.24 63.94
C ALA A 245 -20.97 -18.66 62.64
N THR A 246 -20.43 -18.65 61.41
CA THR A 246 -19.16 -19.22 60.89
C THR A 246 -19.12 -18.86 59.37
N HIS A 247 -18.05 -18.42 58.71
CA HIS A 247 -17.07 -19.17 57.87
C HIS A 247 -16.39 -18.08 56.95
N ALA A 248 -15.06 -17.95 56.86
CA ALA A 248 -14.12 -18.68 55.98
C ALA A 248 -14.37 -18.33 54.48
N VAL A 249 -13.44 -18.02 53.56
CA VAL A 249 -12.02 -18.32 53.31
C VAL A 249 -11.55 -17.36 52.18
N GLY A 250 -10.29 -16.95 52.15
CA GLY A 250 -9.64 -16.32 50.98
C GLY A 250 -9.08 -17.36 49.99
N TRP A 251 -8.55 -16.89 48.86
CA TRP A 251 -7.84 -17.60 47.77
C TRP A 251 -8.65 -17.95 46.50
N GLU A 252 -8.41 -17.12 45.48
CA GLU A 252 -7.74 -17.50 44.22
C GLU A 252 -8.54 -17.73 42.90
N ASN A 253 -8.20 -16.85 41.94
CA ASN A 253 -7.99 -17.02 40.48
C ASN A 253 -9.12 -17.25 39.44
N LYS A 254 -8.93 -16.48 38.35
CA LYS A 254 -9.26 -16.72 36.92
C LYS A 254 -10.72 -16.59 36.43
N HIS A 255 -10.94 -15.62 35.54
CA HIS A 255 -11.74 -15.74 34.31
C HIS A 255 -11.12 -14.78 33.27
N LYS A 256 -10.42 -15.22 32.21
CA LYS A 256 -10.75 -16.11 31.08
C LYS A 256 -11.71 -15.46 30.07
N GLN A 257 -11.17 -15.22 28.87
CA GLN A 257 -11.84 -14.90 27.60
C GLN A 257 -13.04 -15.84 27.35
N PRO A 258 -14.05 -15.39 26.58
CA PRO A 258 -14.86 -16.28 25.78
C PRO A 258 -14.30 -16.36 24.36
N GLU A 259 -13.80 -17.56 24.04
CA GLU A 259 -13.74 -18.13 22.70
C GLU A 259 -15.17 -18.59 22.34
N GLU A 260 -15.69 -18.15 21.19
CA GLU A 260 -16.93 -18.66 20.61
C GLU A 260 -16.59 -19.26 19.24
N ASN A 261 -16.68 -20.58 19.12
CA ASN A 261 -16.52 -21.36 17.89
C ASN A 261 -17.91 -21.72 17.30
N PRO A 262 -17.98 -22.07 16.00
CA PRO A 262 -19.14 -21.82 15.13
C PRO A 262 -20.03 -23.05 14.86
N ALA A 263 -21.26 -22.81 14.36
CA ALA A 263 -22.02 -23.62 13.37
C ALA A 263 -23.50 -23.14 13.27
N PRO A 264 -24.30 -23.48 12.23
CA PRO A 264 -24.02 -24.23 11.01
C PRO A 264 -24.44 -23.55 9.69
N ILE A 265 -24.01 -24.23 8.63
CA ILE A 265 -24.36 -24.15 7.22
C ILE A 265 -25.88 -24.20 6.97
N TYR A 266 -26.38 -23.31 6.11
CA TYR A 266 -27.59 -23.56 5.32
C TYR A 266 -27.25 -23.49 3.83
N LYS A 267 -27.47 -24.62 3.16
CA LYS A 267 -27.57 -24.74 1.70
C LYS A 267 -28.92 -24.15 1.26
N LEU A 268 -28.88 -23.31 0.23
CA LEU A 268 -29.75 -23.31 -0.96
C LEU A 268 -29.15 -22.33 -1.98
#